data_AF-A0A7J7SNR8-F1
#
_entry.id   AF-A0A7J7SNR8-F1
#
_cell.length_a   1.000
_cell.length_b   1.000
_cell.length_c   1.000
_cell.angle_alpha   90.00
_cell.angle_beta   90.00
_cell.angle_gamma   90.00
#
_symmetry.space_group_name_H-M   'P 1'
#
loop_
_entity.id
_entity.type
_entity.pdbx_description
1 polymer ?
#
loop_
_entity_poly.entity_id
_entity_poly.type
_entity_poly.pdbx_seq_one_letter_code
_entity_poly.pdbx_strand_id
1 'polypeptide(L)'
;MNPNYTEFKFPQIKAHPWTKVFKSRTPPEAIALCSSLLEYTPSSRLSPLEACAHSFFDELRCHGIQLPNNRSLPPLFNFSPGELSIQPSLNAILIPPHLRSPAGTATLTPSTQGLNEAQTGTEWQSTEATAPLTNSS
;
A
#
# COMPACT_ATOMS: atom_id res chain seq x y z
N MET A 1 6.54 -9.04 17.08
CA MET A 1 6.35 -9.86 18.31
C MET A 1 7.31 -9.31 19.35
N ASN A 2 6.86 -9.00 20.57
CA ASN A 2 7.71 -8.39 21.59
C ASN A 2 8.46 -9.49 22.38
N PRO A 3 9.80 -9.57 22.29
CA PRO A 3 10.59 -10.58 23.00
C PRO A 3 10.47 -10.48 24.53
N ASN A 4 10.06 -9.32 25.05
CA ASN A 4 9.87 -9.09 26.48
C ASN A 4 8.53 -9.63 27.00
N TYR A 5 7.68 -10.19 26.13
CA TYR A 5 6.35 -10.73 26.45
C TYR A 5 6.32 -12.25 26.19
N THR A 6 7.01 -13.02 27.04
CA THR A 6 7.11 -14.50 26.94
C THR A 6 6.26 -15.25 27.96
N GLU A 7 5.90 -14.63 29.09
CA GLU A 7 5.35 -15.35 30.25
C GLU A 7 3.82 -15.33 30.38
N PHE A 8 3.11 -14.71 29.44
CA PHE A 8 1.65 -14.80 29.45
C PHE A 8 1.19 -16.16 28.91
N LYS A 9 0.61 -16.99 29.78
CA LYS A 9 -0.01 -18.25 29.38
C LYS A 9 -1.33 -18.00 28.68
N PHE A 10 -1.29 -17.89 27.36
CA PHE A 10 -2.50 -17.86 26.56
C PHE A 10 -3.18 -19.24 26.57
N PRO A 11 -4.52 -19.28 26.50
CA PRO A 11 -5.24 -20.49 26.12
C PRO A 11 -4.70 -21.00 24.78
N GLN A 12 -4.48 -22.30 24.67
CA GLN A 12 -4.02 -22.90 23.42
C GLN A 12 -5.20 -23.01 22.44
N ILE A 13 -5.35 -22.01 21.58
CA ILE A 13 -6.36 -21.99 20.52
C ILE A 13 -5.73 -22.53 19.24
N LYS A 14 -6.37 -23.51 18.62
CA LYS A 14 -5.94 -24.03 17.32
C LYS A 14 -6.26 -23.02 16.22
N ALA A 15 -5.36 -22.89 15.25
CA ALA A 15 -5.59 -22.06 14.09
C ALA A 15 -6.90 -22.46 13.39
N HIS A 16 -7.76 -21.49 13.14
CA HIS A 16 -8.98 -21.71 12.38
C HIS A 16 -8.67 -21.57 10.89
N PRO A 17 -9.06 -22.52 10.02
CA PRO A 17 -8.77 -22.43 8.59
C PRO A 17 -9.39 -21.17 7.98
N TRP A 18 -8.60 -20.41 7.20
CA TRP A 18 -9.08 -19.17 6.56
C TRP A 18 -10.31 -19.39 5.67
N THR A 19 -10.41 -20.53 4.99
CA THR A 19 -11.57 -20.91 4.17
C THR A 19 -12.88 -21.07 4.95
N LYS A 20 -12.81 -21.21 6.27
CA LYS A 20 -13.98 -21.27 7.17
C LYS A 20 -14.27 -19.91 7.83
N VAL A 21 -13.32 -18.98 7.84
CA VAL A 21 -13.51 -17.60 8.29
C VAL A 21 -14.30 -16.80 7.27
N PHE A 22 -13.99 -16.97 5.98
CA PHE A 22 -14.64 -16.26 4.89
C PHE A 22 -15.91 -16.98 4.40
N LYS A 23 -16.77 -16.23 3.69
CA LYS A 23 -17.97 -16.79 3.05
C LYS A 23 -17.55 -17.71 1.89
N SER A 24 -18.39 -18.70 1.56
CA SER A 24 -18.11 -19.68 0.50
C SER A 24 -17.93 -19.09 -0.91
N ARG A 25 -18.40 -17.86 -1.15
CA ARG A 25 -18.24 -17.14 -2.43
C ARG A 25 -16.97 -16.28 -2.50
N THR A 26 -16.15 -16.26 -1.46
CA THR A 26 -14.92 -15.46 -1.45
C THR A 26 -13.89 -16.10 -2.41
N PRO A 27 -13.28 -15.31 -3.32
CA PRO A 27 -12.26 -15.83 -4.22
C PRO A 27 -11.06 -16.42 -3.45
N PRO A 28 -10.51 -17.57 -3.87
CA PRO A 28 -9.38 -18.20 -3.19
C PRO A 28 -8.14 -17.30 -3.14
N GLU A 29 -7.90 -16.51 -4.19
CA GLU A 29 -6.78 -15.56 -4.25
C GLU A 29 -6.87 -14.47 -3.17
N ALA A 30 -8.07 -14.03 -2.81
CA ALA A 30 -8.27 -13.04 -1.74
C ALA A 30 -7.91 -13.65 -0.37
N ILE A 31 -8.28 -14.91 -0.17
CA ILE A 31 -7.98 -15.66 1.05
C ILE A 31 -6.46 -15.86 1.18
N ALA A 32 -5.80 -16.22 0.08
CA ALA A 32 -4.35 -16.38 0.03
C ALA A 32 -3.64 -15.07 0.40
N LEU A 33 -4.04 -13.95 -0.22
CA LEU A 33 -3.48 -12.62 0.11
C LEU A 33 -3.64 -12.27 1.59
N CYS A 34 -4.84 -12.45 2.16
CA CYS A 34 -5.06 -12.20 3.58
C CYS A 34 -4.18 -13.07 4.48
N SER A 35 -4.01 -14.35 4.14
CA SER A 35 -3.18 -15.26 4.92
C SER A 35 -1.71 -14.85 4.95
N SER A 36 -1.18 -14.31 3.84
CA SER A 36 0.21 -13.84 3.74
C SER A 36 0.43 -12.44 4.34
N LEU A 37 -0.62 -11.63 4.48
CA LEU A 37 -0.55 -10.32 5.15
C LEU A 37 -0.69 -10.44 6.68
N LEU A 38 -1.57 -11.32 7.15
CA LEU A 38 -1.91 -11.49 8.57
C LEU A 38 -1.03 -12.55 9.24
N GLU A 39 0.27 -12.44 8.97
CA GLU A 39 1.32 -13.29 9.54
C GLU A 39 1.77 -12.75 10.90
N TYR A 40 1.91 -13.67 11.87
CA TYR A 40 2.36 -13.30 13.20
C TYR A 40 3.82 -12.82 13.15
N THR A 41 4.65 -13.55 12.39
CA THR A 41 6.06 -13.22 12.21
C THR A 41 6.16 -12.03 11.25
N PRO A 42 6.72 -10.87 11.69
CA PRO A 42 6.72 -9.66 10.87
C PRO A 42 7.48 -9.84 9.56
N SER A 43 8.57 -10.61 9.56
CA SER A 43 9.40 -10.87 8.38
C SER A 43 8.75 -11.79 7.35
N SER A 44 7.73 -12.55 7.74
CA SER A 44 6.98 -13.44 6.82
C SER A 44 5.85 -12.72 6.09
N ARG A 45 5.56 -11.46 6.47
CA ARG A 45 4.50 -10.68 5.83
C ARG A 45 4.93 -10.24 4.45
N LEU A 46 4.00 -10.25 3.50
CA LEU A 46 4.24 -9.65 2.19
C LEU A 46 4.60 -8.17 2.32
N SER A 47 5.64 -7.77 1.57
CA SER A 47 5.93 -6.35 1.40
C SER A 47 4.83 -5.67 0.57
N PRO A 48 4.70 -4.33 0.65
CA PRO A 48 3.68 -3.61 -0.12
C PRO A 48 3.75 -3.85 -1.63
N LEU A 49 4.95 -3.89 -2.22
CA LEU A 49 5.12 -4.13 -3.65
C LEU A 49 4.78 -5.58 -4.04
N GLU A 50 5.14 -6.55 -3.20
CA GLU A 50 4.77 -7.96 -3.43
C GLU A 50 3.26 -8.16 -3.31
N ALA A 51 2.62 -7.52 -2.34
CA ALA A 51 1.17 -7.52 -2.19
C ALA A 51 0.49 -6.88 -3.42
N CYS A 52 1.03 -5.76 -3.92
CA CYS A 52 0.57 -5.16 -5.17
C CYS A 52 0.69 -6.16 -6.32
N ALA A 53 1.80 -6.89 -6.45
CA ALA A 53 2.06 -7.90 -7.49
C ALA A 53 1.25 -9.21 -7.34
N HIS A 54 0.40 -9.34 -6.31
CA HIS A 54 -0.37 -10.54 -6.06
C HIS A 54 -1.42 -10.81 -7.16
N SER A 55 -1.74 -12.09 -7.37
CA SER A 55 -2.72 -12.60 -8.35
C SER A 55 -4.13 -12.05 -8.16
N PHE A 56 -4.48 -11.76 -6.91
CA PHE A 56 -5.75 -11.09 -6.56
C PHE A 56 -5.97 -9.78 -7.34
N PHE A 57 -4.90 -9.07 -7.69
CA PHE A 57 -4.96 -7.83 -8.47
C PHE A 57 -4.74 -8.02 -9.97
N ASP A 58 -4.64 -9.26 -10.48
CA ASP A 58 -4.44 -9.52 -11.92
C ASP A 58 -5.60 -9.02 -12.76
N GLU A 59 -6.82 -9.05 -12.22
CA GLU A 59 -7.98 -8.48 -12.89
C GLU A 59 -7.75 -6.99 -13.22
N LEU A 60 -7.14 -6.20 -12.33
CA LEU A 60 -6.83 -4.79 -12.58
C LEU A 60 -5.78 -4.59 -13.70
N ARG A 61 -4.99 -5.62 -14.00
CA ARG A 61 -3.97 -5.64 -15.05
C ARG A 61 -4.50 -6.10 -16.40
N CYS A 62 -5.76 -6.55 -16.48
CA CYS A 62 -6.36 -6.95 -17.74
C CYS A 62 -6.74 -5.73 -18.60
N HIS A 63 -6.66 -5.90 -19.92
CA HIS A 63 -7.04 -4.84 -20.85
C HIS A 63 -8.57 -4.64 -20.85
N GLY A 64 -9.02 -3.38 -20.82
CA GLY A 64 -10.44 -3.05 -20.95
C GLY A 64 -11.27 -3.16 -19.66
N ILE A 65 -10.63 -3.29 -18.50
CA ILE A 65 -11.33 -3.25 -17.21
C ILE A 65 -11.90 -1.86 -16.98
N GLN A 66 -13.14 -1.84 -16.53
CA GLN A 66 -13.85 -0.63 -16.15
C GLN A 66 -14.45 -0.79 -14.76
N LEU A 67 -14.65 0.33 -14.09
CA LEU A 67 -15.41 0.36 -12.86
C LEU A 67 -16.85 -0.12 -13.13
N PRO A 68 -17.59 -0.60 -12.11
CA PRO A 68 -18.99 -1.03 -12.26
C PRO A 68 -19.94 0.04 -12.83
N ASN A 69 -19.52 1.30 -12.82
CA ASN A 69 -20.22 2.44 -13.40
C ASN A 69 -19.76 2.79 -14.84
N ASN A 70 -19.01 1.91 -15.50
CA ASN A 70 -18.41 2.09 -16.82
C ASN A 70 -17.39 3.24 -16.94
N ARG A 71 -16.87 3.73 -15.81
CA ARG A 71 -15.75 4.70 -15.83
C ARG A 71 -14.42 3.98 -15.96
N SER A 72 -13.45 4.66 -16.56
CA SER A 72 -12.07 4.18 -16.57
C SER A 72 -11.50 4.08 -15.16
N LEU A 73 -10.59 3.14 -14.95
CA LEU A 73 -9.82 3.06 -13.71
C LEU A 73 -9.01 4.35 -13.49
N PRO A 74 -8.75 4.73 -12.23
CA PRO A 74 -7.78 5.76 -11.90
C PRO A 74 -6.36 5.35 -12.36
N PRO A 75 -5.37 6.26 -12.35
CA PRO A 75 -3.99 5.89 -12.63
C PRO A 75 -3.49 4.90 -11.56
N LEU A 76 -3.36 3.63 -11.92
CA LEU A 76 -2.93 2.54 -11.03
C LEU A 76 -1.46 2.13 -11.24
N PHE A 77 -0.89 2.43 -12.41
CA PHE A 77 0.40 1.90 -12.86
C PHE A 77 1.46 2.99 -13.08
N ASN A 78 1.24 4.18 -12.55
CA ASN A 78 2.11 5.36 -12.65
C ASN A 78 3.22 5.34 -11.58
N PHE A 79 3.92 4.22 -11.43
CA PHE A 79 5.01 4.08 -10.48
C PHE A 79 6.16 5.04 -10.79
N SER A 80 6.68 5.69 -9.76
CA SER A 80 7.88 6.50 -9.85
C SER A 80 9.13 5.61 -9.99
N PRO A 81 10.25 6.15 -10.52
CA PRO A 81 11.52 5.43 -10.55
C PRO A 81 12.01 4.99 -9.16
N GLY A 82 11.68 5.78 -8.12
CA GLY A 82 11.98 5.43 -6.73
C GLY A 82 11.28 4.15 -6.31
N GLU A 83 9.97 4.05 -6.56
CA GLU A 83 9.18 2.86 -6.22
C GLU A 83 9.65 1.61 -6.98
N LEU A 84 9.95 1.74 -8.28
CA LEU A 84 10.43 0.64 -9.12
C LEU A 84 11.85 0.17 -8.79
N SER A 85 12.62 0.97 -8.04
CA SER A 85 13.98 0.61 -7.61
C SER A 85 14.01 -0.23 -6.33
N ILE A 86 12.93 -0.24 -5.54
CA ILE A 86 12.85 -1.00 -4.27
C ILE A 86 12.94 -2.51 -4.53
N GLN A 87 12.17 -3.01 -5.51
CA GLN A 87 12.16 -4.42 -5.87
C GLN A 87 12.01 -4.62 -7.38
N PRO A 88 13.11 -4.49 -8.15
CA PRO A 88 13.06 -4.48 -9.62
C PRO A 88 12.53 -5.77 -10.26
N SER A 89 12.63 -6.91 -9.56
CA SER A 89 12.13 -8.21 -10.02
C SER A 89 10.61 -8.22 -10.23
N LEU A 90 9.87 -7.39 -9.50
CA LEU A 90 8.42 -7.30 -9.60
C LEU A 90 7.93 -6.39 -10.71
N ASN A 91 8.80 -5.55 -11.30
CA ASN A 91 8.41 -4.55 -12.30
C ASN A 91 7.72 -5.17 -13.52
N ALA A 92 8.10 -6.41 -13.87
CA ALA A 92 7.48 -7.14 -14.97
C ALA A 92 6.02 -7.53 -14.70
N ILE A 93 5.64 -7.71 -13.44
CA ILE A 93 4.29 -8.06 -12.97
C ILE A 93 3.49 -6.79 -12.65
N LEU A 94 4.14 -5.81 -12.01
CA LEU A 94 3.53 -4.55 -11.63
C LEU A 94 3.11 -3.71 -12.85
N ILE A 95 3.88 -3.74 -13.93
CA ILE A 95 3.58 -3.00 -15.17
C ILE A 95 3.21 -3.98 -16.29
N PRO A 96 1.91 -4.08 -16.63
CA PRO A 96 1.41 -4.91 -17.72
C PRO A 96 2.08 -4.58 -19.07
N PRO A 97 2.22 -5.57 -19.98
CA PRO A 97 2.92 -5.37 -21.25
C PRO A 97 2.28 -4.31 -22.15
N HIS A 98 0.95 -4.14 -22.10
CA HIS A 98 0.24 -3.12 -22.87
C HIS A 98 0.41 -1.69 -22.33
N LEU A 99 0.91 -1.53 -21.10
CA LEU A 99 1.27 -0.24 -20.50
C LEU A 99 2.77 0.03 -20.55
N ARG A 100 3.57 -0.99 -20.89
CA ARG A 100 5.00 -0.87 -21.13
C ARG A 100 5.21 -0.16 -22.46
N SER A 101 5.13 1.16 -22.43
CA SER A 101 5.26 2.01 -23.61
C SER A 101 6.49 1.62 -24.44
N PRO A 102 6.35 1.36 -25.75
CA PRO A 102 7.50 1.33 -26.65
C PRO A 102 7.87 2.79 -26.94
N ALA A 103 8.74 3.36 -26.11
CA ALA A 103 9.38 4.67 -26.29
C ALA A 103 8.47 5.93 -26.23
N GLY A 104 8.91 6.90 -25.42
CA GLY A 104 8.86 8.33 -25.75
C GLY A 104 7.48 9.03 -25.75
N THR A 105 7.40 10.13 -25.00
CA THR A 105 6.44 11.24 -25.17
C THR A 105 4.96 10.91 -24.94
N ALA A 106 4.50 11.03 -23.68
CA ALA A 106 3.14 11.44 -23.37
C ALA A 106 3.20 12.71 -22.51
N THR A 107 3.29 13.83 -23.23
CA THR A 107 2.69 15.13 -22.96
C THR A 107 2.29 15.41 -21.51
N LEU A 108 3.15 16.15 -20.80
CA LEU A 108 2.71 17.03 -19.73
C LEU A 108 1.64 17.95 -20.33
N THR A 109 0.39 17.81 -19.92
CA THR A 109 -0.60 18.87 -20.05
C THR A 109 -0.34 19.87 -18.92
N PRO A 110 0.23 21.07 -19.18
CA PRO A 110 0.20 22.12 -18.19
C PRO A 110 -1.22 22.67 -18.16
N SER A 111 -1.95 22.38 -17.09
CA SER A 111 -3.18 23.11 -16.79
C SER A 111 -2.80 24.55 -16.47
N THR A 112 -2.89 25.42 -17.48
CA THR A 112 -2.85 26.87 -17.32
C THR A 112 -4.16 27.32 -16.71
N GLN A 113 -4.17 27.63 -15.41
CA GLN A 113 -5.09 28.62 -14.84
C GLN A 113 -4.30 29.55 -13.91
N GLY A 114 -4.35 30.83 -14.24
CA GLY A 114 -3.48 31.87 -13.73
C GLY A 114 -3.83 32.37 -12.33
N LEU A 115 -2.76 32.89 -11.71
CA LEU A 115 -2.65 34.10 -10.90
C LEU A 115 -3.84 34.47 -10.00
N ASN A 116 -3.59 34.43 -8.69
CA ASN A 116 -3.66 35.65 -7.90
C ASN A 116 -2.74 35.58 -6.66
N GLU A 117 -1.87 36.57 -6.57
CA GLU A 117 -1.03 36.91 -5.42
C GLU A 117 -1.87 37.34 -4.21
N ALA A 118 -1.46 36.91 -3.02
CA ALA A 118 -1.50 37.73 -1.80
C ALA A 118 -0.58 37.11 -0.74
N GLN A 119 0.57 37.75 -0.52
CA GLN A 119 1.45 37.54 0.62
C GLN A 119 0.82 38.08 1.90
N THR A 120 0.74 37.24 2.93
CA THR A 120 0.96 37.55 4.35
C THR A 120 1.41 36.21 4.97
N GLY A 121 2.61 35.99 5.49
CA GLY A 121 3.39 36.82 6.39
C GLY A 121 3.16 36.38 7.83
N THR A 122 3.54 35.15 8.22
CA THR A 122 3.74 34.82 9.64
C THR A 122 4.73 33.68 9.84
N GLU A 123 5.86 34.09 10.36
CA GLU A 123 7.02 33.36 10.90
C GLU A 123 6.61 32.44 12.06
N TRP A 124 6.98 31.16 12.01
CA TRP A 124 6.95 30.26 13.17
C TRP A 124 8.38 29.86 13.51
N GLN A 125 8.98 30.63 14.41
CA GLN A 125 10.23 30.30 15.08
C GLN A 125 10.02 29.16 16.08
N SER A 126 10.93 28.20 16.02
CA SER A 126 11.16 27.21 17.07
C SER A 126 11.58 27.90 18.37
N THR A 127 10.86 27.66 19.46
CA THR A 127 11.42 27.80 20.80
C THR A 127 11.07 26.60 21.68
N GLU A 128 12.12 26.18 22.35
CA GLU A 128 12.32 25.10 23.29
C GLU A 128 11.41 25.22 24.51
N ALA A 129 10.70 24.14 24.86
CA ALA A 129 9.94 24.05 26.12
C ALA A 129 10.46 22.87 26.95
N THR A 130 11.36 23.19 27.87
CA THR A 130 11.74 22.33 29.00
C THR A 130 10.59 22.31 30.00
N ALA A 131 10.06 21.12 30.32
CA ALA A 131 9.08 20.93 31.39
C ALA A 131 9.75 20.28 32.61
N PRO A 132 9.64 20.84 33.83
CA PRO A 132 10.00 20.13 35.04
C PRO A 132 8.81 19.29 35.54
N LEU A 133 9.00 17.97 35.64
CA LEU A 133 8.09 17.10 36.38
C LEU A 133 8.47 17.18 37.87
N THR A 134 7.55 17.74 38.66
CA THR A 134 7.57 17.61 40.12
C THR A 134 7.03 16.22 40.48
N ASN A 135 7.75 15.48 41.32
CA ASN A 135 7.21 14.28 41.97
C ASN A 135 7.03 14.59 43.46
N SER A 136 5.84 14.34 43.97
CA SER A 136 5.51 14.41 45.39
C SER A 136 4.82 13.11 45.80
N SER A 137 5.23 12.64 46.98
CA SER A 137 4.80 11.46 47.74
C SER A 137 5.50 10.14 47.41
#